data_AF-Q92YA4-F1
#
_entry.id   AF-Q92YA4-F1
#
_cell.length_a   1.000
_cell.length_b   1.000
_cell.length_c   1.000
_cell.angle_alpha   90.00
_cell.angle_beta   90.00
_cell.angle_gamma   90.00
#
_symmetry.space_group_name_H-M   'P 1'
#
loop_
_entity.id
_entity.type
_entity.pdbx_description
1 polymer ?
#
loop_
_entity_poly.entity_id
_entity_poly.type
_entity_poly.pdbx_seq_one_letter_code
_entity_poly.pdbx_strand_id
1 'polypeptide(L)'
;MVNSHPVALLDLGRTSTSYIKQVGLLNFFWAAVGFLLLFCLAGCATQHVEPPTLPNTESAALHRTQTVRSHPSSGTFDLLYITDRAPITASDTALSYGAERAIFLSFGSVSIASTRKPLTSKNELRVSAVSETGRFPATPYGVEATANGLSRSLEAVTAHDQAAASLQAEVARRLSTSDRKEVVVFIHGYGNSFDAAALTTGEICRSLQNQFVCIVLTWPAGGSGGFFFGYNIDRESSEFSVADLKKAIRIIAETQGLERLHLLAHSRGTDVLASVVQQLSIEAYVSQSSMWQRYKIANVVFFAPDIDLDVASSKMFAWVSDPDLAFGNKPRPSTVPPQGPLHLTVYSSPRDKALGASTLLFGSALRLGQLAVDRLPENRSEAASRWAGSQMGELVDFIEFPGGGFIGHSYFLSNPAVKADFIALIRARAKAGDPRRQIVEIKRPFWRVSDVQQAW
;
A
#
# COMPACT_ATOMS: atom_id res chain seq x y z
N MET A 1 40.30 31.28 74.11
CA MET A 1 38.97 31.52 74.72
C MET A 1 37.96 30.83 73.82
N VAL A 2 37.61 29.57 74.08
CA VAL A 2 36.63 29.09 75.09
C VAL A 2 35.19 29.41 74.67
N ASN A 3 34.42 28.33 74.56
CA ASN A 3 32.96 28.15 74.58
C ASN A 3 32.18 28.17 73.25
N SER A 4 31.15 27.34 73.00
CA SER A 4 30.67 26.01 73.48
C SER A 4 29.16 25.92 73.16
N HIS A 5 28.74 24.76 72.62
CA HIS A 5 27.42 24.10 72.84
C HIS A 5 26.14 24.62 72.08
N PRO A 6 25.05 23.80 71.99
CA PRO A 6 24.77 22.91 70.84
C PRO A 6 23.29 23.01 70.37
N VAL A 7 22.87 22.24 69.37
CA VAL A 7 21.42 22.00 69.11
C VAL A 7 21.15 20.51 68.99
N ALA A 8 20.09 20.09 69.69
CA ALA A 8 19.73 18.73 70.01
C ALA A 8 18.92 18.01 68.90
N LEU A 9 19.04 16.68 68.96
CA LEU A 9 18.22 15.65 68.31
C LEU A 9 16.74 15.77 68.71
N LEU A 10 15.84 15.50 67.75
CA LEU A 10 14.52 14.91 68.04
C LEU A 10 14.24 13.79 67.02
N ASP A 11 14.08 12.61 67.61
CA ASP A 11 13.76 11.30 67.05
C ASP A 11 12.26 11.19 66.69
N LEU A 12 11.91 10.39 65.68
CA LEU A 12 10.63 9.69 65.52
C LEU A 12 10.65 8.83 64.25
N GLY A 13 10.90 7.52 64.43
CA GLY A 13 10.66 6.52 63.41
C GLY A 13 9.18 6.17 63.19
N ARG A 14 8.84 5.71 61.98
CA ARG A 14 7.91 4.59 61.73
C ARG A 14 7.83 4.22 60.23
N THR A 15 8.30 3.00 59.94
CA THR A 15 7.75 1.96 59.05
C THR A 15 6.71 2.34 57.98
N SER A 16 7.03 2.07 56.70
CA SER A 16 6.03 1.61 55.71
C SER A 16 6.69 0.79 54.59
N THR A 17 7.04 -0.45 54.89
CA THR A 17 7.36 -1.51 53.91
C THR A 17 6.14 -2.40 53.77
N SER A 18 5.24 -2.10 52.81
CA SER A 18 4.25 -3.10 52.35
C SER A 18 3.63 -2.79 50.99
N TYR A 19 3.49 -1.53 50.58
CA TYR A 19 2.70 -1.20 49.39
C TYR A 19 3.39 -1.40 48.03
N ILE A 20 4.73 -1.43 47.98
CA ILE A 20 5.48 -1.48 46.71
C ILE A 20 5.63 -2.92 46.17
N LYS A 21 5.44 -3.95 47.01
CA LYS A 21 5.59 -5.35 46.57
C LYS A 21 4.32 -5.96 45.94
N GLN A 22 3.13 -5.40 46.18
CA GLN A 22 1.87 -5.93 45.63
C GLN A 22 1.59 -5.45 44.20
N VAL A 23 2.02 -4.23 43.84
CA VAL A 23 1.83 -3.68 42.48
C VAL A 23 2.77 -4.34 41.46
N GLY A 24 3.96 -4.77 41.88
CA GLY A 24 4.90 -5.50 41.04
C GLY A 24 4.46 -6.93 40.69
N LEU A 25 3.79 -7.63 41.62
CA LEU A 25 3.36 -9.02 41.40
C LEU A 25 2.11 -9.12 40.49
N LEU A 26 1.19 -8.15 40.57
CA LEU A 26 -0.02 -8.15 39.76
C LEU A 26 0.28 -7.83 38.28
N ASN A 27 1.23 -6.93 38.02
CA ASN A 27 1.69 -6.63 36.66
C ASN A 27 2.49 -7.78 36.03
N PHE A 28 3.20 -8.57 36.85
CA PHE A 28 3.92 -9.76 36.38
C PHE A 28 2.97 -10.91 35.99
N PHE A 29 1.84 -11.05 36.69
CA PHE A 29 0.82 -12.07 36.37
C PHE A 29 0.04 -11.73 35.08
N TRP A 30 -0.27 -10.46 34.82
CA TRP A 30 -0.87 -10.02 33.55
C TRP A 30 0.10 -10.12 32.37
N ALA A 31 1.40 -9.86 32.59
CA ALA A 31 2.42 -10.07 31.57
C ALA A 31 2.62 -11.56 31.23
N ALA A 32 2.55 -12.46 32.22
CA ALA A 32 2.67 -13.90 32.02
C ALA A 32 1.45 -14.51 31.30
N VAL A 33 0.23 -14.02 31.56
CA VAL A 33 -0.98 -14.43 30.83
C VAL A 33 -0.97 -13.91 29.39
N GLY A 34 -0.42 -12.71 29.16
CA GLY A 34 -0.14 -12.22 27.80
C GLY A 34 0.90 -13.06 27.05
N PHE A 35 1.92 -13.56 27.75
CA PHE A 35 3.00 -14.38 27.17
C PHE A 35 2.53 -15.81 26.81
N LEU A 36 1.58 -16.39 27.55
CA LEU A 36 1.03 -17.72 27.26
C LEU A 36 0.00 -17.72 26.10
N LEU A 37 -0.69 -16.60 25.85
CA LEU A 37 -1.57 -16.44 24.68
C LEU A 37 -0.80 -16.23 23.36
N LEU A 38 0.49 -15.89 23.44
CA LEU A 38 1.37 -15.66 22.29
C LEU A 38 1.89 -16.95 21.62
N PHE A 39 1.74 -18.11 22.26
CA PHE A 39 2.18 -19.41 21.69
C PHE A 39 1.08 -20.20 20.96
N CYS A 40 -0.19 -19.79 21.02
CA CYS A 40 -1.30 -20.57 20.45
C CYS A 40 -1.94 -20.01 19.17
N LEU A 41 -1.35 -19.00 18.51
CA LEU A 41 -1.95 -18.36 17.31
C LEU A 41 -1.07 -18.40 16.05
N ALA A 42 -0.05 -19.26 16.02
CA ALA A 42 0.61 -19.66 14.78
C ALA A 42 -0.13 -20.85 14.17
N GLY A 43 -1.18 -20.59 13.38
CA GLY A 43 -1.84 -21.59 12.55
C GLY A 43 -3.36 -21.63 12.68
N CYS A 44 -4.06 -20.71 12.02
CA CYS A 44 -5.47 -20.89 11.70
C CYS A 44 -5.64 -20.91 10.18
N ALA A 45 -5.86 -22.12 9.65
CA ALA A 45 -6.38 -22.34 8.33
C ALA A 45 -7.76 -21.67 8.19
N THR A 46 -7.99 -21.06 7.03
CA THR A 46 -9.20 -20.30 6.70
C THR A 46 -10.44 -21.20 6.60
N GLN A 47 -11.41 -21.04 7.50
CA GLN A 47 -12.80 -21.45 7.24
C GLN A 47 -13.59 -20.21 6.81
N HIS A 48 -13.91 -20.14 5.52
CA HIS A 48 -14.72 -19.09 4.93
C HIS A 48 -16.17 -19.56 4.77
N VAL A 49 -17.09 -18.79 5.36
CA VAL A 49 -18.54 -18.89 5.16
C VAL A 49 -18.89 -18.53 3.70
N GLU A 50 -19.77 -19.34 3.11
CA GLU A 50 -20.18 -19.34 1.71
C GLU A 50 -21.29 -18.31 1.41
N PRO A 51 -21.19 -17.49 0.35
CA PRO A 51 -22.33 -16.75 -0.18
C PRO A 51 -23.06 -17.55 -1.29
N PRO A 52 -24.37 -17.33 -1.48
CA PRO A 52 -25.17 -18.08 -2.45
C PRO A 52 -24.77 -17.79 -3.90
N THR A 53 -24.85 -18.83 -4.72
CA THR A 53 -24.61 -18.85 -6.16
C THR A 53 -25.69 -18.05 -6.92
N LEU A 54 -25.27 -17.15 -7.81
CA LEU A 54 -26.19 -16.40 -8.69
C LEU A 54 -26.72 -17.31 -9.82
N PRO A 55 -28.03 -17.26 -10.15
CA PRO A 55 -28.57 -17.92 -11.34
C PRO A 55 -28.29 -17.09 -12.61
N ASN A 56 -27.79 -17.77 -13.65
CA ASN A 56 -27.70 -17.24 -15.00
C ASN A 56 -29.11 -16.92 -15.52
N THR A 57 -29.40 -15.64 -15.77
CA THR A 57 -30.59 -15.24 -16.53
C THR A 57 -30.11 -14.59 -17.82
N GLU A 58 -30.21 -15.33 -18.92
CA GLU A 58 -30.05 -14.79 -20.27
C GLU A 58 -31.20 -13.80 -20.55
N SER A 59 -30.86 -12.60 -21.00
CA SER A 59 -31.81 -11.73 -21.70
C SER A 59 -31.17 -11.24 -22.99
N ALA A 60 -31.85 -11.53 -24.09
CA ALA A 60 -31.42 -11.28 -25.45
C ALA A 60 -31.59 -9.80 -25.84
N ALA A 61 -30.54 -9.21 -26.41
CA ALA A 61 -30.53 -8.29 -27.57
C ALA A 61 -29.45 -7.19 -27.46
N LEU A 62 -28.30 -7.42 -28.09
CA LEU A 62 -27.73 -6.59 -29.17
C LEU A 62 -26.38 -7.22 -29.57
N HIS A 63 -26.40 -8.02 -30.63
CA HIS A 63 -25.20 -8.59 -31.22
C HIS A 63 -24.32 -7.48 -31.82
N ARG A 64 -23.28 -7.08 -31.09
CA ARG A 64 -22.03 -6.63 -31.68
C ARG A 64 -21.04 -7.77 -31.49
N THR A 65 -20.65 -8.41 -32.58
CA THR A 65 -19.69 -9.51 -32.64
C THR A 65 -18.34 -9.03 -32.14
N GLN A 66 -18.14 -9.01 -30.82
CA GLN A 66 -16.81 -9.11 -30.23
C GLN A 66 -16.40 -10.57 -30.39
N THR A 67 -15.46 -10.81 -31.29
CA THR A 67 -14.67 -12.04 -31.30
C THR A 67 -14.07 -12.23 -29.91
N VAL A 68 -14.73 -13.04 -29.09
CA VAL A 68 -14.18 -13.57 -27.84
C VAL A 68 -12.97 -14.38 -28.24
N ARG A 69 -11.77 -13.78 -28.15
CA ARG A 69 -10.53 -14.55 -28.14
C ARG A 69 -10.60 -15.44 -26.90
N SER A 70 -10.95 -16.70 -27.13
CA SER A 70 -10.80 -17.77 -26.15
C SER A 70 -9.36 -17.76 -25.66
N HIS A 71 -9.14 -17.17 -24.48
CA HIS A 71 -7.88 -17.31 -23.79
C HIS A 71 -7.73 -18.80 -23.48
N PRO A 72 -6.59 -19.43 -23.81
CA PRO A 72 -6.35 -20.82 -23.48
C PRO A 72 -6.56 -21.01 -21.99
N SER A 73 -7.29 -22.06 -21.63
CA SER A 73 -7.51 -22.51 -20.26
C SER A 73 -6.23 -23.08 -19.63
N SER A 74 -5.06 -22.45 -19.84
CA SER A 74 -3.90 -22.75 -19.01
C SER A 74 -4.22 -22.15 -17.65
N GLY A 75 -4.34 -23.00 -16.63
CA GLY A 75 -4.55 -22.57 -15.24
C GLY A 75 -3.39 -21.76 -14.68
N THR A 76 -2.55 -21.12 -15.51
CA THR A 76 -1.36 -20.36 -15.15
C THR A 76 -1.41 -18.99 -15.80
N PHE A 77 -1.06 -17.95 -15.06
CA PHE A 77 -0.88 -16.59 -15.57
C PHE A 77 0.31 -15.92 -14.89
N ASP A 78 0.95 -14.97 -15.58
CA ASP A 78 2.19 -14.35 -15.11
C ASP A 78 2.00 -12.88 -14.74
N LEU A 79 2.60 -12.46 -13.63
CA LEU A 79 2.71 -11.06 -13.23
C LEU A 79 4.15 -10.57 -13.40
N LEU A 80 4.31 -9.26 -13.61
CA LEU A 80 5.62 -8.62 -13.49
C LEU A 80 5.82 -8.32 -12.01
N TYR A 81 6.93 -8.78 -11.44
CA TYR A 81 7.34 -8.36 -10.10
C TYR A 81 8.51 -7.39 -10.20
N ILE A 82 8.61 -6.49 -9.23
CA ILE A 82 9.79 -5.66 -8.99
C ILE A 82 10.01 -5.62 -7.48
N THR A 83 11.24 -5.90 -7.03
CA THR A 83 11.54 -6.04 -5.60
C THR A 83 12.97 -5.65 -5.23
N ASP A 84 13.10 -5.06 -4.06
CA ASP A 84 14.34 -4.84 -3.31
C ASP A 84 14.49 -5.84 -2.15
N ARG A 85 13.79 -6.99 -2.22
CA ARG A 85 14.04 -8.14 -1.34
C ARG A 85 15.30 -8.88 -1.79
N ALA A 86 16.06 -9.39 -0.83
CA ALA A 86 17.18 -10.28 -1.11
C ALA A 86 16.67 -11.63 -1.65
N PRO A 87 17.28 -12.16 -2.72
CA PRO A 87 16.99 -13.51 -3.18
C PRO A 87 17.45 -14.53 -2.14
N ILE A 88 16.72 -15.62 -2.00
CA ILE A 88 17.11 -16.76 -1.16
C ILE A 88 18.04 -17.64 -1.99
N THR A 89 19.34 -17.57 -1.69
CA THR A 89 20.37 -18.38 -2.34
C THR A 89 20.56 -19.70 -1.59
N ALA A 90 19.63 -20.65 -1.74
CA ALA A 90 19.89 -22.05 -1.39
C ALA A 90 20.28 -22.80 -2.68
N SER A 91 21.39 -23.55 -2.62
CA SER A 91 22.15 -24.04 -3.77
C SER A 91 21.38 -24.94 -4.76
N ASP A 92 20.18 -25.41 -4.40
CA ASP A 92 19.33 -26.31 -5.19
C ASP A 92 17.84 -25.88 -5.26
N THR A 93 17.49 -24.65 -4.83
CA THR A 93 16.09 -24.20 -4.84
C THR A 93 15.79 -23.25 -5.99
N ALA A 94 14.57 -23.33 -6.53
CA ALA A 94 14.04 -22.31 -7.44
C ALA A 94 14.17 -20.91 -6.82
N LEU A 95 14.39 -19.89 -7.67
CA LEU A 95 14.49 -18.50 -7.24
C LEU A 95 13.29 -18.13 -6.36
N SER A 96 13.56 -17.53 -5.21
CA SER A 96 12.57 -17.01 -4.27
C SER A 96 13.15 -15.81 -3.52
N TYR A 97 12.30 -15.02 -2.87
CA TYR A 97 12.70 -13.78 -2.20
C TYR A 97 12.30 -13.80 -0.73
N GLY A 98 13.25 -13.46 0.14
CA GLY A 98 13.06 -13.44 1.59
C GLY A 98 12.53 -12.11 2.12
N ALA A 99 12.71 -11.89 3.42
CA ALA A 99 12.38 -10.63 4.10
C ALA A 99 13.60 -9.69 4.25
N GLU A 100 14.79 -10.12 3.83
CA GLU A 100 16.01 -9.34 3.92
C GLU A 100 16.08 -8.28 2.81
N ARG A 101 16.78 -7.17 3.08
CA ARG A 101 16.97 -6.08 2.12
C ARG A 101 18.05 -6.44 1.10
N ALA A 102 17.76 -6.24 -0.17
CA ALA A 102 18.76 -6.16 -1.22
C ALA A 102 19.19 -4.71 -1.41
N ILE A 103 20.48 -4.44 -1.58
CA ILE A 103 20.97 -3.11 -1.94
C ILE A 103 20.74 -2.77 -3.42
N PHE A 104 19.86 -3.49 -4.11
CA PHE A 104 19.56 -3.37 -5.53
C PHE A 104 18.09 -3.73 -5.76
N LEU A 105 17.53 -3.22 -6.85
CA LEU A 105 16.17 -3.54 -7.29
C LEU A 105 16.22 -4.60 -8.38
N SER A 106 15.45 -5.67 -8.25
CA SER A 106 15.34 -6.78 -9.23
C SER A 106 13.94 -6.80 -9.82
N PHE A 107 13.79 -7.29 -11.04
CA PHE A 107 12.49 -7.45 -11.68
C PHE A 107 12.43 -8.67 -12.59
N GLY A 108 11.24 -9.20 -12.78
CA GLY A 108 11.03 -10.38 -13.61
C GLY A 108 9.59 -10.87 -13.62
N SER A 109 9.41 -12.15 -13.93
CA SER A 109 8.08 -12.77 -13.99
C SER A 109 7.85 -13.69 -12.80
N VAL A 110 6.65 -13.63 -12.24
CA VAL A 110 6.14 -14.61 -11.27
C VAL A 110 4.92 -15.30 -11.88
N SER A 111 4.99 -16.62 -12.00
CA SER A 111 3.92 -17.45 -12.57
C SER A 111 3.01 -17.98 -11.47
N ILE A 112 1.72 -17.71 -11.59
CA ILE A 112 0.69 -18.12 -10.64
C ILE A 112 -0.13 -19.24 -11.25
N ALA A 113 -0.15 -20.40 -10.61
CA ALA A 113 -0.99 -21.53 -10.97
C ALA A 113 -2.29 -21.52 -10.13
N SER A 114 -3.40 -21.86 -10.78
CA SER A 114 -4.73 -22.01 -10.22
C SER A 114 -5.08 -23.50 -10.19
N THR A 115 -5.12 -24.10 -9.00
CA THR A 115 -5.56 -25.48 -8.83
C THR A 115 -7.01 -25.52 -8.38
N ARG A 116 -7.83 -26.33 -9.05
CA ARG A 116 -9.23 -26.54 -8.67
C ARG A 116 -9.25 -27.54 -7.51
N LYS A 117 -9.68 -27.15 -6.31
CA LYS A 117 -9.83 -28.10 -5.20
C LYS A 117 -11.06 -28.99 -5.46
N PRO A 118 -10.91 -30.33 -5.54
CA PRO A 118 -12.01 -31.24 -5.89
C PRO A 118 -13.20 -31.16 -4.93
N LEU A 119 -12.96 -30.81 -3.66
CA LEU A 119 -13.98 -30.84 -2.61
C LEU A 119 -14.73 -29.52 -2.38
N THR A 120 -14.30 -28.39 -2.95
CA THR A 120 -14.87 -27.08 -2.57
C THR A 120 -15.21 -26.15 -3.73
N SER A 121 -15.08 -26.59 -4.99
CA SER A 121 -15.25 -25.73 -6.19
C SER A 121 -14.40 -24.44 -6.17
N LYS A 122 -13.47 -24.30 -5.22
CA LYS A 122 -12.59 -23.13 -5.06
C LYS A 122 -11.31 -23.35 -5.82
N ASN A 123 -10.88 -22.32 -6.54
CA ASN A 123 -9.55 -22.25 -7.11
C ASN A 123 -8.60 -21.73 -6.05
N GLU A 124 -7.56 -22.50 -5.73
CA GLU A 124 -6.44 -22.05 -4.91
C GLU A 124 -5.34 -21.54 -5.84
N LEU A 125 -4.86 -20.32 -5.58
CA LEU A 125 -3.72 -19.77 -6.29
C LEU A 125 -2.44 -20.12 -5.55
N ARG A 126 -1.40 -20.49 -6.30
CA ARG A 126 -0.05 -20.72 -5.77
C ARG A 126 0.99 -20.14 -6.72
N VAL A 127 2.08 -19.63 -6.16
CA VAL A 127 3.27 -19.33 -6.95
C VAL A 127 3.85 -20.65 -7.46
N SER A 128 4.12 -20.71 -8.75
CA SER A 128 4.61 -21.91 -9.43
C SER A 128 6.03 -21.77 -9.95
N ALA A 129 6.43 -20.56 -10.35
CA ALA A 129 7.79 -20.24 -10.75
C ALA A 129 8.06 -18.74 -10.56
N VAL A 130 9.32 -18.40 -10.32
CA VAL A 130 9.84 -17.03 -10.33
C VAL A 130 11.07 -17.01 -11.23
N SER A 131 11.12 -16.06 -12.14
CA SER A 131 12.25 -15.88 -13.06
C SER A 131 12.68 -14.42 -13.08
N GLU A 132 13.94 -14.14 -12.77
CA GLU A 132 14.51 -12.80 -12.86
C GLU A 132 14.81 -12.45 -14.34
N THR A 133 14.37 -11.26 -14.76
CA THR A 133 14.65 -10.71 -16.10
C THR A 133 15.82 -9.73 -16.06
N GLY A 134 15.93 -8.96 -14.98
CA GLY A 134 17.02 -8.01 -14.81
C GLY A 134 17.06 -7.41 -13.42
N ARG A 135 18.12 -6.66 -13.17
CA ARG A 135 18.34 -5.95 -11.89
C ARG A 135 19.10 -4.66 -12.12
N PHE A 136 18.83 -3.69 -11.28
CA PHE A 136 19.53 -2.42 -11.22
C PHE A 136 20.88 -2.58 -10.49
N PRO A 137 21.86 -1.70 -10.76
CA PRO A 137 23.10 -1.67 -10.00
C PRO A 137 22.84 -1.38 -8.53
N ALA A 138 23.75 -1.85 -7.67
CA ALA A 138 23.67 -1.65 -6.24
C ALA A 138 23.69 -0.15 -5.89
N THR A 139 22.89 0.25 -4.90
CA THR A 139 22.86 1.61 -4.36
C THR A 139 23.51 1.67 -2.97
N PRO A 140 24.23 2.76 -2.63
CA PRO A 140 24.47 3.95 -3.45
C PRO A 140 25.42 3.69 -4.63
N TYR A 141 25.27 4.46 -5.72
CA TYR A 141 26.19 4.40 -6.86
C TYR A 141 27.55 4.98 -6.50
N GLY A 142 28.62 4.43 -7.09
CA GLY A 142 29.95 5.00 -7.01
C GLY A 142 29.99 6.42 -7.55
N VAL A 143 30.80 7.28 -6.93
CA VAL A 143 31.04 8.67 -7.35
C VAL A 143 32.53 8.84 -7.58
N GLU A 144 32.87 9.38 -8.74
CA GLU A 144 34.23 9.55 -9.24
C GLU A 144 34.54 11.02 -9.53
N ALA A 145 35.79 11.41 -9.35
CA ALA A 145 36.26 12.75 -9.71
C ALA A 145 36.50 12.84 -11.22
N THR A 146 35.97 13.88 -11.85
CA THR A 146 36.16 14.20 -13.27
C THR A 146 36.71 15.62 -13.42
N ALA A 147 37.11 15.99 -14.64
CA ALA A 147 37.53 17.37 -14.93
C ALA A 147 36.45 18.42 -14.60
N ASN A 148 35.17 18.04 -14.60
CA ASN A 148 34.02 18.90 -14.32
C ASN A 148 33.48 18.76 -12.88
N GLY A 149 34.23 18.11 -11.99
CA GLY A 149 33.82 17.83 -10.60
C GLY A 149 33.38 16.38 -10.39
N LEU A 150 32.59 16.12 -9.34
CA LEU A 150 32.14 14.78 -9.00
C LEU A 150 31.02 14.31 -9.95
N SER A 151 31.12 13.08 -10.45
CA SER A 151 30.10 12.43 -11.27
C SER A 151 29.84 11.00 -10.81
N ARG A 152 28.65 10.47 -11.11
CA ARG A 152 28.38 9.03 -10.90
C ARG A 152 29.29 8.22 -11.82
N SER A 153 29.71 7.02 -11.37
CA SER A 153 30.52 6.15 -12.21
C SER A 153 29.79 5.78 -13.51
N LEU A 154 30.52 5.78 -14.62
CA LEU A 154 29.95 5.47 -15.93
C LEU A 154 29.35 4.05 -15.97
N GLU A 155 29.99 3.11 -15.26
CA GLU A 155 29.50 1.74 -15.11
C GLU A 155 28.12 1.70 -14.43
N ALA A 156 27.95 2.39 -13.31
CA ALA A 156 26.67 2.40 -12.59
C ALA A 156 25.57 3.09 -13.39
N VAL A 157 25.88 4.18 -14.10
CA VAL A 157 24.92 4.86 -14.98
C VAL A 157 24.53 3.96 -16.16
N THR A 158 25.50 3.33 -16.81
CA THR A 158 25.23 2.42 -17.95
C THR A 158 24.40 1.22 -17.52
N ALA A 159 24.72 0.59 -16.39
CA ALA A 159 23.95 -0.52 -15.84
C ALA A 159 22.53 -0.09 -15.42
N HIS A 160 22.38 1.13 -14.90
CA HIS A 160 21.06 1.71 -14.61
C HIS A 160 20.23 1.86 -15.89
N ASP A 161 20.79 2.48 -16.93
CA ASP A 161 20.09 2.77 -18.17
C ASP A 161 19.69 1.47 -18.89
N GLN A 162 20.56 0.46 -18.88
CA GLN A 162 20.25 -0.87 -19.42
C GLN A 162 19.12 -1.56 -18.64
N ALA A 163 19.16 -1.52 -17.31
CA ALA A 163 18.10 -2.09 -16.47
C ALA A 163 16.76 -1.36 -16.65
N ALA A 164 16.78 -0.03 -16.75
CA ALA A 164 15.60 0.78 -17.01
C ALA A 164 14.99 0.47 -18.38
N ALA A 165 15.81 0.41 -19.44
CA ALA A 165 15.37 0.05 -20.78
C ALA A 165 14.78 -1.37 -20.83
N SER A 166 15.40 -2.33 -20.13
CA SER A 166 14.90 -3.70 -20.03
C SER A 166 13.54 -3.78 -19.32
N LEU A 167 13.38 -3.04 -18.20
CA LEU A 167 12.09 -2.95 -17.50
C LEU A 167 11.01 -2.31 -18.39
N GLN A 168 11.33 -1.21 -19.08
CA GLN A 168 10.41 -0.56 -20.02
C GLN A 168 10.02 -1.49 -21.17
N ALA A 169 10.98 -2.25 -21.72
CA ALA A 169 10.72 -3.23 -22.77
C ALA A 169 9.77 -4.33 -22.30
N GLU A 170 9.93 -4.83 -21.07
CA GLU A 170 9.04 -5.85 -20.50
C GLU A 170 7.63 -5.31 -20.24
N VAL A 171 7.51 -4.08 -19.72
CA VAL A 171 6.21 -3.40 -19.56
C VAL A 171 5.55 -3.17 -20.93
N ALA A 172 6.29 -2.67 -21.92
CA ALA A 172 5.79 -2.44 -23.28
C ALA A 172 5.34 -3.74 -23.96
N ARG A 173 6.09 -4.84 -23.77
CA ARG A 173 5.72 -6.17 -24.27
C ARG A 173 4.38 -6.61 -23.69
N ARG A 174 4.18 -6.50 -22.38
CA ARG A 174 2.90 -6.83 -21.72
C ARG A 174 1.77 -5.89 -22.13
N LEU A 175 2.05 -4.60 -22.29
CA LEU A 175 1.09 -3.62 -22.80
C LEU A 175 0.65 -3.97 -24.21
N SER A 176 1.53 -4.47 -25.08
CA SER A 176 1.19 -4.84 -26.47
C SER A 176 0.07 -5.87 -26.55
N THR A 177 -0.02 -6.78 -25.57
CA THR A 177 -1.05 -7.83 -25.47
C THR A 177 -2.22 -7.47 -24.54
N SER A 178 -2.14 -6.36 -23.80
CA SER A 178 -3.23 -5.86 -22.95
C SER A 178 -4.31 -5.16 -23.77
N ASP A 179 -5.57 -5.37 -23.40
CA ASP A 179 -6.74 -4.74 -24.02
C ASP A 179 -6.82 -3.23 -23.77
N ARG A 180 -6.35 -2.75 -22.61
CA ARG A 180 -6.56 -1.36 -22.17
C ARG A 180 -5.34 -0.45 -22.27
N LYS A 181 -4.14 -1.01 -22.43
CA LYS A 181 -2.87 -0.25 -22.34
C LYS A 181 -2.72 0.48 -20.99
N GLU A 182 -3.27 -0.09 -19.93
CA GLU A 182 -3.24 0.45 -18.57
C GLU A 182 -2.48 -0.50 -17.64
N VAL A 183 -1.75 0.07 -16.68
CA VAL A 183 -0.99 -0.67 -15.66
C VAL A 183 -1.66 -0.51 -14.29
N VAL A 184 -1.73 -1.61 -13.56
CA VAL A 184 -2.18 -1.70 -12.17
C VAL A 184 -1.00 -2.17 -11.34
N VAL A 185 -0.55 -1.32 -10.41
CA VAL A 185 0.55 -1.63 -9.49
C VAL A 185 -0.02 -1.87 -8.10
N PHE A 186 0.34 -2.97 -7.47
CA PHE A 186 -0.01 -3.26 -6.08
C PHE A 186 1.22 -3.30 -5.17
N ILE A 187 1.13 -2.64 -4.00
CA ILE A 187 2.14 -2.64 -2.93
C ILE A 187 1.52 -3.25 -1.67
N HIS A 188 2.13 -4.33 -1.16
CA HIS A 188 1.61 -5.06 0.00
C HIS A 188 1.86 -4.36 1.34
N GLY A 189 1.19 -4.86 2.39
CA GLY A 189 1.32 -4.39 3.77
C GLY A 189 2.40 -5.09 4.61
N TYR A 190 2.38 -4.78 5.92
CA TYR A 190 3.24 -5.38 6.95
C TYR A 190 3.18 -6.92 6.96
N GLY A 191 4.31 -7.57 7.23
CA GLY A 191 4.38 -9.02 7.49
C GLY A 191 4.11 -9.93 6.29
N ASN A 192 3.91 -9.39 5.09
CA ASN A 192 3.62 -10.20 3.91
C ASN A 192 4.90 -10.77 3.29
N SER A 193 4.84 -12.03 2.82
CA SER A 193 5.89 -12.61 1.98
C SER A 193 5.79 -12.12 0.53
N PHE A 194 6.84 -12.37 -0.26
CA PHE A 194 6.82 -12.16 -1.72
C PHE A 194 5.63 -12.89 -2.37
N ASP A 195 5.46 -14.19 -2.05
CA ASP A 195 4.40 -15.02 -2.61
C ASP A 195 3.01 -14.49 -2.25
N ALA A 196 2.78 -14.11 -0.98
CA ALA A 196 1.50 -13.56 -0.55
C ALA A 196 1.14 -12.27 -1.31
N ALA A 197 2.13 -11.41 -1.57
CA ALA A 197 1.95 -10.20 -2.36
C ALA A 197 1.65 -10.50 -3.84
N ALA A 198 2.36 -11.47 -4.44
CA ALA A 198 2.11 -11.90 -5.81
C ALA A 198 0.70 -12.51 -5.96
N LEU A 199 0.28 -13.38 -5.04
CA LEU A 199 -1.04 -14.00 -5.04
C LEU A 199 -2.16 -12.96 -4.89
N THR A 200 -2.00 -12.01 -3.96
CA THR A 200 -2.92 -10.89 -3.79
C THR A 200 -3.06 -10.08 -5.08
N THR A 201 -1.93 -9.77 -5.73
CA THR A 201 -1.92 -9.05 -7.01
C THR A 201 -2.62 -9.85 -8.11
N GLY A 202 -2.45 -11.18 -8.10
CA GLY A 202 -3.16 -12.08 -9.01
C GLY A 202 -4.67 -12.06 -8.82
N GLU A 203 -5.14 -12.03 -7.57
CA GLU A 203 -6.57 -11.88 -7.27
C GLU A 203 -7.13 -10.53 -7.73
N ILE A 204 -6.39 -9.44 -7.50
CA ILE A 204 -6.73 -8.11 -8.01
C ILE A 204 -6.84 -8.15 -9.54
N CYS A 205 -5.84 -8.72 -10.22
CA CYS A 205 -5.80 -8.78 -11.68
C CYS A 205 -6.99 -9.55 -12.27
N ARG A 206 -7.29 -10.73 -11.70
CA ARG A 206 -8.45 -11.54 -12.08
C ARG A 206 -9.78 -10.81 -11.85
N SER A 207 -9.88 -10.05 -10.77
CA SER A 207 -11.06 -9.26 -10.44
C SER A 207 -11.28 -8.13 -11.44
N LEU A 208 -10.19 -7.58 -11.99
CA LEU A 208 -10.19 -6.64 -13.10
C LEU A 208 -10.25 -7.34 -14.47
N GLN A 209 -10.63 -8.62 -14.51
CA GLN A 209 -10.78 -9.46 -15.71
C GLN A 209 -9.53 -9.57 -16.58
N ASN A 210 -8.34 -9.42 -16.00
CA ASN A 210 -7.05 -9.50 -16.71
C ASN A 210 -6.92 -8.53 -17.90
N GLN A 211 -7.68 -7.43 -17.91
CA GLN A 211 -7.63 -6.42 -18.99
C GLN A 211 -6.43 -5.47 -18.89
N PHE A 212 -5.70 -5.53 -17.77
CA PHE A 212 -4.63 -4.61 -17.37
C PHE A 212 -3.31 -5.35 -17.28
N VAL A 213 -2.20 -4.63 -17.42
CA VAL A 213 -0.88 -5.14 -17.04
C VAL A 213 -0.75 -5.00 -15.52
N CYS A 214 -0.71 -6.13 -14.82
CA CYS A 214 -0.62 -6.15 -13.36
C CYS A 214 0.83 -6.33 -12.91
N ILE A 215 1.28 -5.44 -12.03
CA ILE A 215 2.63 -5.41 -11.48
C ILE A 215 2.55 -5.48 -9.96
N VAL A 216 3.36 -6.34 -9.35
CA VAL A 216 3.55 -6.35 -7.89
C VAL A 216 4.87 -5.67 -7.56
N LEU A 217 4.81 -4.64 -6.70
CA LEU A 217 5.98 -4.05 -6.07
C LEU A 217 6.10 -4.61 -4.65
N THR A 218 7.16 -5.37 -4.39
CA THR A 218 7.36 -5.97 -3.06
C THR A 218 8.56 -5.36 -2.36
N TRP A 219 8.40 -5.08 -1.07
CA TRP A 219 9.42 -4.54 -0.18
C TRP A 219 9.76 -5.53 0.95
N PRO A 220 10.91 -5.42 1.65
CA PRO A 220 11.41 -6.43 2.59
C PRO A 220 10.63 -6.48 3.91
N ALA A 221 9.42 -7.04 3.82
CA ALA A 221 8.52 -7.29 4.94
C ALA A 221 8.54 -8.76 5.38
N GLY A 222 8.13 -9.00 6.62
CA GLY A 222 8.08 -10.33 7.23
C GLY A 222 9.36 -10.72 7.96
N GLY A 223 10.15 -9.74 8.43
CA GLY A 223 11.39 -9.99 9.15
C GLY A 223 11.17 -10.74 10.47
N SER A 224 12.09 -11.65 10.81
CA SER A 224 12.03 -12.43 12.05
C SER A 224 12.54 -11.62 13.26
N GLY A 225 11.61 -11.07 14.05
CA GLY A 225 11.92 -10.39 15.32
C GLY A 225 10.85 -10.53 16.42
N GLY A 226 9.82 -11.35 16.21
CA GLY A 226 8.60 -11.33 17.03
C GLY A 226 7.72 -10.11 16.73
N PHE A 227 6.51 -10.03 17.30
CA PHE A 227 5.51 -9.03 16.89
C PHE A 227 5.98 -7.57 16.97
N PHE A 228 6.67 -7.19 18.06
CA PHE A 228 7.11 -5.81 18.29
C PHE A 228 8.38 -5.44 17.50
N PHE A 229 9.44 -6.25 17.56
CA PHE A 229 10.65 -5.94 16.78
C PHE A 229 10.45 -6.18 15.29
N GLY A 230 9.63 -7.17 14.90
CA GLY A 230 9.24 -7.42 13.51
C GLY A 230 8.52 -6.23 12.89
N TYR A 231 7.59 -5.58 13.61
CA TYR A 231 6.95 -4.37 13.11
C TYR A 231 7.94 -3.22 12.92
N ASN A 232 8.85 -3.00 13.87
CA ASN A 232 9.86 -1.94 13.71
C ASN A 232 10.83 -2.26 12.55
N ILE A 233 11.24 -3.51 12.37
CA ILE A 233 12.08 -3.93 11.23
C ILE A 233 11.36 -3.65 9.92
N ASP A 234 10.12 -4.11 9.79
CA ASP A 234 9.31 -3.87 8.58
C ASP A 234 9.05 -2.38 8.38
N ARG A 235 8.86 -1.59 9.43
CA ARG A 235 8.74 -0.12 9.33
C ARG A 235 10.01 0.48 8.74
N GLU A 236 11.18 0.16 9.25
CA GLU A 236 12.45 0.66 8.68
C GLU A 236 12.66 0.14 7.25
N SER A 237 12.23 -1.10 6.97
CA SER A 237 12.31 -1.66 5.61
C SER A 237 11.34 -0.94 4.66
N SER A 238 10.19 -0.52 5.15
CA SER A 238 9.23 0.26 4.37
C SER A 238 9.80 1.63 3.99
N GLU A 239 10.57 2.28 4.87
CA GLU A 239 11.27 3.54 4.58
C GLU A 239 12.44 3.32 3.61
N PHE A 240 13.20 2.23 3.79
CA PHE A 240 14.27 1.81 2.88
C PHE A 240 13.77 1.70 1.42
N SER A 241 12.60 1.09 1.23
CA SER A 241 12.04 0.80 -0.08
C SER A 241 11.49 2.00 -0.84
N VAL A 242 11.24 3.15 -0.18
CA VAL A 242 10.62 4.32 -0.82
C VAL A 242 11.41 4.78 -2.06
N ALA A 243 12.73 4.82 -1.97
CA ALA A 243 13.58 5.31 -3.07
C ALA A 243 13.53 4.37 -4.30
N ASP A 244 13.54 3.07 -4.07
CA ASP A 244 13.51 2.06 -5.14
C ASP A 244 12.12 1.91 -5.75
N LEU A 245 11.06 1.95 -4.95
CA LEU A 245 9.69 1.89 -5.46
C LEU A 245 9.32 3.17 -6.24
N LYS A 246 9.81 4.35 -5.82
CA LYS A 246 9.71 5.57 -6.63
C LYS A 246 10.40 5.41 -7.99
N LYS A 247 11.63 4.88 -7.99
CA LYS A 247 12.41 4.64 -9.21
C LYS A 247 11.66 3.70 -10.16
N ALA A 248 11.12 2.59 -9.63
CA ALA A 248 10.30 1.65 -10.39
C ALA A 248 9.07 2.30 -11.02
N ILE A 249 8.27 3.03 -10.22
CA ILE A 249 7.05 3.70 -10.67
C ILE A 249 7.35 4.74 -11.77
N ARG A 250 8.43 5.51 -11.62
CA ARG A 250 8.88 6.46 -12.64
C ARG A 250 9.22 5.77 -13.97
N ILE A 251 9.99 4.68 -13.93
CA ILE A 251 10.39 3.94 -15.13
C ILE A 251 9.18 3.29 -15.81
N ILE A 252 8.25 2.72 -15.04
CA ILE A 252 6.98 2.20 -15.56
C ILE A 252 6.20 3.32 -16.26
N ALA A 253 6.08 4.48 -15.62
CA ALA A 253 5.33 5.61 -16.13
C ALA A 253 5.90 6.21 -17.42
N GLU A 254 7.20 6.08 -17.64
CA GLU A 254 7.92 6.52 -18.85
C GLU A 254 7.83 5.50 -20.00
N THR A 255 7.21 4.34 -19.80
CA THR A 255 7.10 3.31 -20.83
C THR A 255 6.18 3.75 -21.98
N GLN A 256 6.67 3.63 -23.22
CA GLN A 256 5.88 3.94 -24.41
C GLN A 256 4.63 3.05 -24.51
N GLY A 257 3.50 3.67 -24.85
CA GLY A 257 2.22 2.99 -25.02
C GLY A 257 1.40 2.87 -23.71
N LEU A 258 1.94 3.28 -22.56
CA LEU A 258 1.16 3.37 -21.33
C LEU A 258 0.15 4.54 -21.40
N GLU A 259 -1.13 4.24 -21.20
CA GLU A 259 -2.18 5.26 -21.18
C GLU A 259 -2.54 5.73 -19.76
N ARG A 260 -2.57 4.81 -18.79
CA ARG A 260 -2.92 5.10 -17.38
C ARG A 260 -2.18 4.19 -16.43
N LEU A 261 -1.75 4.75 -15.31
CA LEU A 261 -1.16 4.06 -14.18
C LEU A 261 -2.11 4.16 -12.97
N HIS A 262 -2.46 3.01 -12.40
CA HIS A 262 -3.24 2.89 -11.18
C HIS A 262 -2.34 2.32 -10.08
N LEU A 263 -2.20 3.03 -8.97
CA LEU A 263 -1.35 2.66 -7.85
C LEU A 263 -2.24 2.24 -6.67
N LEU A 264 -2.03 1.04 -6.16
CA LEU A 264 -2.82 0.45 -5.10
C LEU A 264 -1.89 0.03 -3.98
N ALA A 265 -2.28 0.29 -2.75
CA ALA A 265 -1.51 -0.15 -1.60
C ALA A 265 -2.41 -0.58 -0.44
N HIS A 266 -1.89 -1.50 0.38
CA HIS A 266 -2.59 -2.03 1.54
C HIS A 266 -1.78 -1.80 2.83
N SER A 267 -2.47 -1.45 3.93
CA SER A 267 -1.88 -1.39 5.27
C SER A 267 -0.63 -0.51 5.30
N ARG A 268 0.50 -0.99 5.84
CA ARG A 268 1.79 -0.28 5.86
C ARG A 268 2.29 0.12 4.46
N GLY A 269 1.93 -0.63 3.42
CA GLY A 269 2.26 -0.29 2.04
C GLY A 269 1.69 1.05 1.60
N THR A 270 0.60 1.54 2.23
CA THR A 270 0.06 2.86 1.93
C THR A 270 0.98 3.98 2.39
N ASP A 271 1.75 3.77 3.46
CA ASP A 271 2.75 4.73 3.93
C ASP A 271 3.91 4.85 2.93
N VAL A 272 4.37 3.72 2.39
CA VAL A 272 5.36 3.66 1.32
C VAL A 272 4.84 4.39 0.09
N LEU A 273 3.63 4.06 -0.37
CA LEU A 273 3.03 4.69 -1.55
C LEU A 273 2.77 6.20 -1.33
N ALA A 274 2.36 6.62 -0.13
CA ALA A 274 2.20 8.03 0.21
C ALA A 274 3.53 8.79 0.13
N SER A 275 4.64 8.21 0.62
CA SER A 275 5.98 8.80 0.48
C SER A 275 6.41 8.88 -1.00
N VAL A 276 6.12 7.86 -1.80
CA VAL A 276 6.42 7.88 -3.24
C VAL A 276 5.60 8.95 -3.96
N VAL A 277 4.29 9.04 -3.70
CA VAL A 277 3.39 10.05 -4.28
C VAL A 277 3.83 11.46 -3.87
N GLN A 278 4.25 11.67 -2.63
CA GLN A 278 4.83 12.95 -2.19
C GLN A 278 6.04 13.34 -3.05
N GLN A 279 7.01 12.43 -3.22
CA GLN A 279 8.23 12.73 -3.98
C GLN A 279 7.94 12.93 -5.47
N LEU A 280 7.08 12.12 -6.07
CA LEU A 280 6.69 12.27 -7.48
C LEU A 280 5.86 13.53 -7.72
N SER A 281 4.97 13.91 -6.80
CA SER A 281 4.18 15.13 -6.95
C SER A 281 5.06 16.39 -6.88
N ILE A 282 6.06 16.40 -6.00
CA ILE A 282 7.10 17.44 -5.97
C ILE A 282 7.91 17.44 -7.27
N GLU A 283 8.37 16.29 -7.75
CA GLU A 283 9.12 16.19 -9.02
C GLU A 283 8.28 16.70 -10.22
N ALA A 284 7.00 16.34 -10.29
CA ALA A 284 6.08 16.85 -11.29
C ALA A 284 5.89 18.36 -11.19
N TYR A 285 5.65 18.89 -9.99
CA TYR A 285 5.44 20.31 -9.76
C TYR A 285 6.68 21.14 -10.14
N VAL A 286 7.86 20.73 -9.69
CA VAL A 286 9.14 21.39 -10.01
C VAL A 286 9.41 21.36 -11.52
N SER A 287 9.05 20.28 -12.21
CA SER A 287 9.12 20.18 -13.67
C SER A 287 7.99 20.87 -14.42
N GLN A 288 7.22 21.74 -13.75
CA GLN A 288 6.12 22.51 -14.31
C GLN A 288 5.01 21.66 -14.92
N SER A 289 4.76 20.49 -14.33
CA SER A 289 3.83 19.46 -14.78
C SER A 289 2.90 19.03 -13.64
N SER A 290 1.92 18.17 -13.93
CA SER A 290 1.16 17.41 -12.93
C SER A 290 1.53 15.93 -12.91
N MET A 291 1.10 15.23 -11.85
CA MET A 291 1.25 13.77 -11.71
C MET A 291 0.66 13.03 -12.91
N TRP A 292 -0.51 13.47 -13.39
CA TRP A 292 -1.14 12.91 -14.59
C TRP A 292 -0.31 13.14 -15.84
N GLN A 293 0.11 14.39 -16.10
CA GLN A 293 0.81 14.73 -17.33
C GLN A 293 2.15 13.99 -17.44
N ARG A 294 2.92 13.97 -16.34
CA ARG A 294 4.26 13.39 -16.28
C ARG A 294 4.26 11.88 -16.13
N TYR A 295 3.42 11.34 -15.24
CA TYR A 295 3.50 9.93 -14.86
C TYR A 295 2.27 9.08 -15.23
N LYS A 296 1.25 9.68 -15.87
CA LYS A 296 -0.01 9.02 -16.23
C LYS A 296 -0.76 8.43 -15.02
N ILE A 297 -0.45 8.87 -13.81
CA ILE A 297 -1.10 8.39 -12.59
C ILE A 297 -2.54 8.90 -12.58
N ALA A 298 -3.48 7.98 -12.75
CA ALA A 298 -4.91 8.26 -12.77
C ALA A 298 -5.54 7.97 -11.40
N ASN A 299 -5.19 6.85 -10.77
CA ASN A 299 -5.72 6.50 -9.46
C ASN A 299 -4.61 6.18 -8.46
N VAL A 300 -4.77 6.66 -7.23
CA VAL A 300 -4.06 6.20 -6.04
C VAL A 300 -5.12 5.62 -5.10
N VAL A 301 -5.01 4.34 -4.75
CA VAL A 301 -6.00 3.65 -3.93
C VAL A 301 -5.33 3.09 -2.68
N PHE A 302 -5.82 3.49 -1.52
CA PHE A 302 -5.37 2.99 -0.22
C PHE A 302 -6.43 2.08 0.39
N PHE A 303 -6.04 0.85 0.70
CA PHE A 303 -6.86 -0.10 1.45
C PHE A 303 -6.36 -0.21 2.88
N ALA A 304 -7.25 0.04 3.84
CA ALA A 304 -6.95 -0.03 5.27
C ALA A 304 -5.60 0.65 5.65
N PRO A 305 -5.36 1.91 5.26
CA PRO A 305 -4.06 2.55 5.40
C PRO A 305 -3.56 2.60 6.85
N ASP A 306 -2.37 2.05 7.09
CA ASP A 306 -1.68 2.07 8.38
C ASP A 306 -0.66 3.22 8.45
N ILE A 307 -1.20 4.43 8.37
CA ILE A 307 -0.48 5.70 8.47
C ILE A 307 -1.29 6.66 9.33
N ASP A 308 -0.61 7.49 10.11
CA ASP A 308 -1.25 8.57 10.85
C ASP A 308 -1.93 9.57 9.89
N LEU A 309 -3.12 10.06 10.24
CA LEU A 309 -3.89 10.98 9.39
C LEU A 309 -3.12 12.27 9.06
N ASP A 310 -2.39 12.82 10.02
CA ASP A 310 -1.65 14.07 9.86
C ASP A 310 -0.40 13.86 9.00
N VAL A 311 0.28 12.73 9.21
CA VAL A 311 1.40 12.31 8.36
C VAL A 311 0.94 12.10 6.92
N ALA A 312 -0.19 11.41 6.72
CA ALA A 312 -0.76 11.22 5.39
C ALA A 312 -1.10 12.55 4.73
N SER A 313 -1.80 13.44 5.45
CA SER A 313 -2.18 14.76 4.94
C SER A 313 -0.95 15.59 4.54
N SER A 314 0.08 15.60 5.39
CA SER A 314 1.35 16.28 5.09
C SER A 314 2.02 15.73 3.81
N LYS A 315 2.09 14.40 3.66
CA LYS A 315 2.68 13.76 2.47
C LYS A 315 1.89 14.07 1.20
N MET A 316 0.58 13.96 1.24
CA MET A 316 -0.27 14.06 0.05
C MET A 316 -0.38 15.48 -0.51
N PHE A 317 -0.29 16.48 0.36
CA PHE A 317 -0.54 17.87 0.01
C PHE A 317 0.69 18.77 0.14
N ALA A 318 1.88 18.19 0.36
CA ALA A 318 3.14 18.92 0.46
C ALA A 318 3.36 19.91 -0.71
N TRP A 319 3.14 19.45 -1.95
CA TRP A 319 3.40 20.25 -3.16
C TRP A 319 2.45 21.44 -3.34
N VAL A 320 1.24 21.42 -2.76
CA VAL A 320 0.30 22.57 -2.76
C VAL A 320 0.40 23.45 -1.52
N SER A 321 1.08 22.96 -0.48
CA SER A 321 1.10 23.61 0.84
C SER A 321 2.35 24.46 1.06
N ASP A 322 3.32 24.40 0.15
CA ASP A 322 4.56 25.17 0.20
C ASP A 322 4.62 26.20 -0.95
N PRO A 323 4.35 27.49 -0.69
CA PRO A 323 4.41 28.54 -1.71
C PRO A 323 5.84 28.85 -2.18
N ASP A 324 6.86 28.43 -1.42
CA ASP A 324 8.27 28.61 -1.74
C ASP A 324 8.82 27.43 -2.58
N LEU A 325 8.02 26.38 -2.80
CA LEU A 325 8.40 25.28 -3.67
C LEU A 325 8.62 25.78 -5.10
N ALA A 326 9.75 25.38 -5.68
CA ALA A 326 10.13 25.79 -7.03
C ALA A 326 9.12 25.29 -8.08
N PHE A 327 8.76 26.15 -9.03
CA PHE A 327 8.00 25.81 -10.23
C PHE A 327 8.83 26.18 -11.46
N GLY A 328 9.63 25.23 -11.95
CA GLY A 328 10.77 25.49 -12.82
C GLY A 328 11.93 26.06 -12.01
N ASN A 329 12.50 27.18 -12.45
CA ASN A 329 13.70 27.76 -11.83
C ASN A 329 13.40 28.74 -10.66
N LYS A 330 12.14 28.97 -10.31
CA LYS A 330 11.75 29.89 -9.24
C LYS A 330 10.36 29.54 -8.65
N PRO A 331 10.05 29.94 -7.41
CA PRO A 331 8.71 29.75 -6.85
C PRO A 331 7.64 30.50 -7.65
N ARG A 332 6.43 29.95 -7.69
CA ARG A 332 5.24 30.61 -8.23
C ARG A 332 4.02 30.34 -7.33
N PRO A 333 3.86 31.10 -6.24
CA PRO A 333 2.92 30.79 -5.15
C PRO A 333 1.46 30.57 -5.57
N SER A 334 1.01 31.19 -6.67
CA SER A 334 -0.38 31.09 -7.15
C SER A 334 -0.59 29.97 -8.18
N THR A 335 0.43 29.15 -8.47
CA THR A 335 0.36 28.14 -9.55
C THR A 335 -0.04 26.78 -8.99
N VAL A 336 -1.11 26.20 -9.53
CA VAL A 336 -1.50 24.80 -9.30
C VAL A 336 -1.73 24.17 -10.67
N PRO A 337 -0.91 23.20 -11.12
CA PRO A 337 -1.09 22.54 -12.40
C PRO A 337 -2.44 21.80 -12.50
N PRO A 338 -3.01 21.63 -13.69
CA PRO A 338 -4.21 20.82 -13.86
C PRO A 338 -3.93 19.35 -13.53
N GLN A 339 -4.70 18.81 -12.58
CA GLN A 339 -4.50 17.45 -12.08
C GLN A 339 -5.04 16.36 -13.01
N GLY A 340 -5.82 16.73 -14.04
CA GLY A 340 -6.39 15.79 -14.99
C GLY A 340 -7.33 14.78 -14.30
N PRO A 341 -7.26 13.48 -14.63
CA PRO A 341 -8.07 12.44 -14.01
C PRO A 341 -7.46 11.88 -12.71
N LEU A 342 -6.41 12.50 -12.15
CA LEU A 342 -5.81 12.05 -10.89
C LEU A 342 -6.87 11.98 -9.79
N HIS A 343 -6.96 10.85 -9.11
CA HIS A 343 -7.92 10.64 -8.05
C HIS A 343 -7.35 9.75 -6.93
N LEU A 344 -7.54 10.17 -5.68
CA LEU A 344 -7.25 9.39 -4.49
C LEU A 344 -8.53 8.75 -3.97
N THR A 345 -8.48 7.44 -3.72
CA THR A 345 -9.54 6.74 -3.01
C THR A 345 -8.97 6.05 -1.78
N VAL A 346 -9.55 6.34 -0.62
CA VAL A 346 -9.16 5.75 0.66
C VAL A 346 -10.32 4.90 1.18
N TYR A 347 -10.11 3.59 1.25
CA TYR A 347 -11.01 2.71 1.98
C TYR A 347 -10.59 2.65 3.45
N SER A 348 -11.55 2.93 4.34
CA SER A 348 -11.34 2.90 5.79
C SER A 348 -12.36 1.96 6.45
N SER A 349 -11.97 1.39 7.58
CA SER A 349 -12.83 0.59 8.44
C SER A 349 -12.64 1.07 9.88
N PRO A 350 -13.60 1.84 10.45
CA PRO A 350 -13.49 2.36 11.82
C PRO A 350 -13.41 1.25 12.89
N ARG A 351 -13.77 0.02 12.54
CA ARG A 351 -13.73 -1.18 13.40
C ARG A 351 -12.57 -2.12 13.10
N ASP A 352 -11.57 -1.67 12.33
CA ASP A 352 -10.37 -2.46 12.05
C ASP A 352 -9.52 -2.62 13.32
N LYS A 353 -9.41 -3.87 13.80
CA LYS A 353 -8.67 -4.22 15.03
C LYS A 353 -7.15 -4.20 14.84
N ALA A 354 -6.65 -4.52 13.64
CA ALA A 354 -5.21 -4.49 13.35
C ALA A 354 -4.71 -3.05 13.39
N LEU A 355 -5.47 -2.13 12.79
CA LEU A 355 -5.18 -0.70 12.88
C LEU A 355 -5.30 -0.17 14.32
N GLY A 356 -6.27 -0.67 15.11
CA GLY A 356 -6.37 -0.32 16.53
C GLY A 356 -5.12 -0.71 17.32
N ALA A 357 -4.54 -1.88 17.04
CA ALA A 357 -3.26 -2.29 17.64
C ALA A 357 -2.09 -1.40 17.19
N SER A 358 -2.05 -1.01 15.92
CA SER A 358 -1.06 -0.05 15.41
C SER A 358 -1.21 1.33 16.07
N THR A 359 -2.42 1.87 16.20
CA THR A 359 -2.70 3.14 16.89
C THR A 359 -2.13 3.13 18.31
N LEU A 360 -2.35 2.04 19.05
CA LEU A 360 -1.80 1.85 20.39
C LEU A 360 -0.27 1.77 20.38
N LEU A 361 0.32 1.00 19.46
CA LEU A 361 1.76 0.79 19.36
C LEU A 361 2.53 2.10 19.10
N PHE A 362 1.94 3.01 18.33
CA PHE A 362 2.60 4.24 17.89
C PHE A 362 2.15 5.51 18.61
N GLY A 363 1.16 5.41 19.50
CA GLY A 363 0.59 6.57 20.18
C GLY A 363 -0.06 7.58 19.22
N SER A 364 -0.48 7.14 18.03
CA SER A 364 -1.16 7.99 17.06
C SER A 364 -2.58 8.31 17.53
N ALA A 365 -3.06 9.52 17.22
CA ALA A 365 -4.43 9.90 17.59
C ALA A 365 -5.47 9.18 16.70
N LEU A 366 -5.20 9.09 15.39
CA LEU A 366 -6.07 8.44 14.43
C LEU A 366 -5.29 7.94 13.20
N ARG A 367 -5.44 6.66 12.88
CA ARG A 367 -4.97 6.10 11.60
C ARG A 367 -5.92 6.46 10.48
N LEU A 368 -5.37 6.78 9.31
CA LEU A 368 -6.14 7.06 8.10
C LEU A 368 -7.11 5.91 7.76
N GLY A 369 -6.70 4.66 7.98
CA GLY A 369 -7.55 3.51 7.71
C GLY A 369 -8.68 3.28 8.72
N GLN A 370 -8.73 4.04 9.82
CA GLN A 370 -9.82 4.04 10.79
C GLN A 370 -10.73 5.29 10.66
N LEU A 371 -10.49 6.11 9.64
CA LEU A 371 -11.21 7.36 9.43
C LEU A 371 -12.71 7.09 9.24
N ALA A 372 -13.52 7.84 9.99
CA ALA A 372 -14.97 7.88 9.90
C ALA A 372 -15.40 9.35 10.00
N VAL A 373 -16.53 9.72 9.39
CA VAL A 373 -17.01 11.11 9.40
C VAL A 373 -17.24 11.62 10.83
N ASP A 374 -17.76 10.77 11.70
CA ASP A 374 -18.06 11.06 13.12
C ASP A 374 -16.83 11.03 14.04
N ARG A 375 -15.66 10.63 13.52
CA ARG A 375 -14.38 10.55 14.26
C ARG A 375 -13.35 11.58 13.83
N LEU A 376 -13.71 12.50 12.95
CA LEU A 376 -12.84 13.60 12.55
C LEU A 376 -12.66 14.59 13.71
N PRO A 377 -11.42 14.90 14.12
CA PRO A 377 -11.17 15.99 15.04
C PRO A 377 -11.73 17.33 14.48
N GLU A 378 -12.33 18.17 15.32
CA GLU A 378 -13.01 19.41 14.89
C GLU A 378 -12.10 20.35 14.07
N ASN A 379 -10.87 20.57 14.53
CA ASN A 379 -9.87 21.37 13.83
C ASN A 379 -9.50 20.82 12.44
N ARG A 380 -9.62 19.50 12.22
CA ARG A 380 -9.38 18.85 10.94
C ARG A 380 -10.61 18.91 10.03
N SER A 381 -11.81 18.88 10.60
CA SER A 381 -13.07 19.14 9.87
C SER A 381 -13.05 20.54 9.24
N GLU A 382 -12.53 21.54 9.93
CA GLU A 382 -12.37 22.90 9.38
C GLU A 382 -11.38 22.95 8.20
N ALA A 383 -10.21 22.32 8.34
CA ALA A 383 -9.21 22.24 7.27
C ALA A 383 -9.76 21.50 6.02
N ALA A 384 -10.44 20.38 6.22
CA ALA A 384 -11.12 19.65 5.14
C ALA A 384 -12.26 20.48 4.52
N SER A 385 -12.99 21.26 5.32
CA SER A 385 -14.05 22.15 4.84
C SER A 385 -13.53 23.29 3.96
N ARG A 386 -12.26 23.72 4.12
CA ARG A 386 -11.64 24.70 3.21
C ARG A 386 -11.49 24.16 1.79
N TRP A 387 -11.45 22.85 1.62
CA TRP A 387 -11.39 22.19 0.31
C TRP A 387 -12.73 21.63 -0.15
N ALA A 388 -13.75 21.63 0.71
CA ALA A 388 -15.09 21.26 0.32
C ALA A 388 -15.61 22.22 -0.76
N GLY A 389 -16.03 21.67 -1.90
CA GLY A 389 -16.43 22.45 -3.07
C GLY A 389 -15.27 23.03 -3.90
N SER A 390 -14.01 22.76 -3.54
CA SER A 390 -12.85 23.06 -4.38
C SER A 390 -12.51 21.89 -5.29
N GLN A 391 -11.78 22.15 -6.38
CA GLN A 391 -11.24 21.09 -7.24
C GLN A 391 -10.41 20.07 -6.44
N MET A 392 -9.72 20.48 -5.38
CA MET A 392 -8.95 19.58 -4.51
C MET A 392 -9.84 18.61 -3.72
N GLY A 393 -11.04 19.05 -3.32
CA GLY A 393 -12.03 18.19 -2.68
C GLY A 393 -12.67 17.17 -3.62
N GLU A 394 -12.60 17.40 -4.94
CA GLU A 394 -13.05 16.44 -5.96
C GLU A 394 -11.98 15.42 -6.37
N LEU A 395 -10.73 15.58 -5.89
CA LEU A 395 -9.65 14.64 -6.15
C LEU A 395 -9.63 13.47 -5.15
N VAL A 396 -10.45 13.51 -4.11
CA VAL A 396 -10.37 12.56 -3.00
C VAL A 396 -11.74 12.00 -2.67
N ASP A 397 -11.83 10.68 -2.53
CA ASP A 397 -12.96 9.99 -1.91
C ASP A 397 -12.49 9.19 -0.68
N PHE A 398 -13.19 9.36 0.44
CA PHE A 398 -13.06 8.48 1.61
C PHE A 398 -14.26 7.54 1.67
N ILE A 399 -14.01 6.24 1.68
CA ILE A 399 -15.03 5.21 1.58
C ILE A 399 -15.00 4.38 2.85
N GLU A 400 -15.98 4.65 3.71
CA GLU A 400 -16.17 3.95 4.96
C GLU A 400 -16.81 2.58 4.71
N PHE A 401 -16.13 1.53 5.18
CA PHE A 401 -16.67 0.19 5.30
C PHE A 401 -17.05 -0.07 6.78
N PRO A 402 -18.35 -0.31 7.09
CA PRO A 402 -18.81 -0.46 8.48
C PRO A 402 -18.44 -1.82 9.12
N GLY A 403 -18.04 -2.82 8.33
CA GLY A 403 -17.57 -4.11 8.84
C GLY A 403 -16.21 -3.99 9.55
N GLY A 404 -15.81 -5.01 10.31
CA GLY A 404 -14.51 -5.00 11.00
C GLY A 404 -14.22 -6.25 11.85
N GLY A 405 -12.93 -6.50 12.10
CA GLY A 405 -12.36 -7.67 12.80
C GLY A 405 -10.88 -7.86 12.42
N PHE A 406 -10.15 -8.82 13.02
CA PHE A 406 -8.76 -9.13 12.58
C PHE A 406 -8.70 -9.65 11.14
N ILE A 407 -9.70 -10.45 10.73
CA ILE A 407 -9.94 -10.87 9.33
C ILE A 407 -10.40 -9.68 8.45
N GLY A 408 -10.86 -8.60 9.07
CA GLY A 408 -11.30 -7.38 8.42
C GLY A 408 -10.17 -6.57 7.79
N HIS A 409 -8.91 -6.71 8.22
CA HIS A 409 -7.83 -5.87 7.68
C HIS A 409 -7.59 -6.07 6.17
N SER A 410 -7.99 -7.22 5.62
CA SER A 410 -7.94 -7.54 4.19
C SER A 410 -9.33 -7.49 3.54
N TYR A 411 -10.27 -6.67 4.04
CA TYR A 411 -11.65 -6.57 3.55
C TYR A 411 -11.73 -6.25 2.05
N PHE A 412 -10.71 -5.62 1.46
CA PHE A 412 -10.72 -5.23 0.05
C PHE A 412 -10.70 -6.43 -0.91
N LEU A 413 -10.22 -7.60 -0.46
CA LEU A 413 -10.28 -8.85 -1.21
C LEU A 413 -11.50 -9.69 -0.82
N SER A 414 -11.85 -9.70 0.47
CA SER A 414 -12.82 -10.62 1.03
C SER A 414 -14.26 -10.11 1.03
N ASN A 415 -14.48 -8.79 1.02
CA ASN A 415 -15.81 -8.21 0.99
C ASN A 415 -16.28 -7.93 -0.45
N PRO A 416 -17.40 -8.54 -0.90
CA PRO A 416 -17.89 -8.37 -2.27
C PRO A 416 -18.25 -6.92 -2.64
N ALA A 417 -18.78 -6.13 -1.70
CA ALA A 417 -19.22 -4.77 -1.98
C ALA A 417 -18.02 -3.80 -2.14
N VAL A 418 -17.02 -3.90 -1.26
CA VAL A 418 -15.76 -3.15 -1.42
C VAL A 418 -15.07 -3.52 -2.73
N LYS A 419 -15.05 -4.82 -3.06
CA LYS A 419 -14.48 -5.32 -4.31
C LYS A 419 -15.25 -4.82 -5.53
N ALA A 420 -16.58 -4.81 -5.50
CA ALA A 420 -17.42 -4.29 -6.57
C ALA A 420 -17.18 -2.80 -6.80
N ASP A 421 -17.12 -1.99 -5.74
CA ASP A 421 -16.79 -0.56 -5.81
C ASP A 421 -15.41 -0.34 -6.44
N PHE A 422 -14.40 -1.04 -5.94
CA PHE A 422 -13.04 -0.98 -6.46
C PHE A 422 -12.97 -1.33 -7.96
N ILE A 423 -13.68 -2.39 -8.39
CA ILE A 423 -13.76 -2.77 -9.80
C ILE A 423 -14.45 -1.66 -10.61
N ALA A 424 -15.53 -1.08 -10.10
CA ALA A 424 -16.22 0.02 -10.77
C ALA A 424 -15.32 1.27 -10.92
N LEU A 425 -14.56 1.61 -9.87
CA LEU A 425 -13.58 2.70 -9.88
C LEU A 425 -12.52 2.50 -10.97
N ILE A 426 -11.83 1.36 -10.99
CA ILE A 426 -10.70 1.14 -11.90
C ILE A 426 -11.16 0.75 -13.30
N ARG A 427 -12.04 -0.26 -13.40
CA ARG A 427 -12.46 -0.82 -14.68
C ARG A 427 -13.54 0.02 -15.34
N ALA A 428 -14.60 0.40 -14.61
CA ALA A 428 -15.65 1.20 -15.22
C ALA A 428 -15.33 2.71 -15.28
N ARG A 429 -14.23 3.14 -14.64
CA ARG A 429 -13.87 4.56 -14.45
C ARG A 429 -15.03 5.35 -13.84
N ALA A 430 -15.81 4.68 -13.00
CA ALA A 430 -16.97 5.24 -12.35
C ALA A 430 -16.51 6.25 -11.29
N LYS A 431 -17.10 7.44 -11.28
CA LYS A 431 -16.87 8.46 -10.24
C LYS A 431 -17.71 8.13 -9.01
N ALA A 432 -17.37 8.69 -7.86
CA ALA A 432 -18.26 8.58 -6.72
C ALA A 432 -19.65 9.19 -7.01
N GLY A 433 -20.69 8.54 -6.47
CA GLY A 433 -22.09 8.80 -6.80
C GLY A 433 -22.61 8.07 -8.04
N ASP A 434 -21.74 7.43 -8.84
CA ASP A 434 -22.19 6.54 -9.92
C ASP A 434 -22.84 5.28 -9.32
N PRO A 435 -24.06 4.89 -9.75
CA PRO A 435 -24.75 3.71 -9.21
C PRO A 435 -23.95 2.41 -9.28
N ARG A 436 -23.03 2.28 -10.25
CA ARG A 436 -22.15 1.11 -10.40
C ARG A 436 -21.18 0.92 -9.25
N ARG A 437 -20.90 1.96 -8.47
CA ARG A 437 -19.98 1.94 -7.32
C ARG A 437 -20.62 1.39 -6.04
N GLN A 438 -21.95 1.30 -5.95
CA GLN A 438 -22.65 0.79 -4.76
C GLN A 438 -22.21 1.47 -3.44
N ILE A 439 -21.94 2.78 -3.51
CA ILE A 439 -21.60 3.62 -2.35
C ILE A 439 -22.68 4.70 -2.16
N VAL A 440 -22.91 5.09 -0.91
CA VAL A 440 -23.88 6.13 -0.52
C VAL A 440 -23.13 7.34 0.02
N GLU A 441 -23.51 8.53 -0.40
CA GLU A 441 -22.92 9.78 0.09
C GLU A 441 -23.27 9.98 1.58
N ILE A 442 -22.28 10.17 2.45
CA ILE A 442 -22.51 10.64 3.83
C ILE A 442 -22.48 12.17 3.83
N LYS A 443 -21.35 12.71 3.35
CA LYS A 443 -21.06 14.13 3.16
C LYS A 443 -19.76 14.19 2.37
N ARG A 444 -19.72 14.80 1.19
CA ARG A 444 -18.46 14.87 0.41
C ARG A 444 -17.29 15.44 1.22
N PRO A 445 -16.08 14.86 1.09
CA PRO A 445 -15.68 13.73 0.23
C PRO A 445 -15.91 12.32 0.81
N PHE A 446 -16.81 12.16 1.79
CA PHE A 446 -17.05 10.91 2.51
C PHE A 446 -18.28 10.15 2.02
N TRP A 447 -18.07 8.85 1.84
CA TRP A 447 -19.01 7.88 1.31
C TRP A 447 -19.01 6.64 2.21
N ARG A 448 -20.07 5.84 2.12
CA ARG A 448 -20.17 4.53 2.78
C ARG A 448 -20.44 3.45 1.75
N VAL A 449 -19.80 2.30 1.90
CA VAL A 449 -20.17 1.10 1.13
C VAL A 449 -21.62 0.73 1.47
N SER A 450 -22.47 0.57 0.47
CA SER A 450 -23.86 0.19 0.72
C SER A 450 -23.93 -1.26 1.20
N ASP A 451 -24.76 -1.54 2.20
CA ASP A 451 -25.06 -2.91 2.65
C ASP A 451 -25.94 -3.67 1.65
N VAL A 452 -26.37 -3.01 0.57
CA VAL A 452 -27.35 -3.54 -0.37
C VAL A 452 -26.67 -4.51 -1.32
N GLN A 453 -26.82 -5.80 -1.05
CA GLN A 453 -26.77 -6.86 -2.06
C GLN A 453 -27.87 -6.61 -3.10
N GLN A 454 -27.70 -5.62 -3.98
CA GLN A 454 -28.59 -5.46 -5.13
C GLN A 454 -28.00 -6.26 -6.27
N ALA A 455 -28.52 -7.48 -6.37
CA ALA A 455 -28.47 -8.33 -7.54
C ALA A 455 -28.88 -7.52 -8.78
N TRP A 456 -27.95 -7.38 -9.73
CA TRP A 456 -28.22 -7.07 -11.13
C TRP A 456 -27.20 -7.79 -11.99
#